data_AF-A0ABD0PPX0-F1
#
_entry.id   AF-A0ABD0PPX0-F1
#
_cell.length_a   1.000
_cell.length_b   1.000
_cell.length_c   1.000
_cell.angle_alpha   90.00
_cell.angle_beta   90.00
_cell.angle_gamma   90.00
#
_symmetry.space_group_name_H-M   'P 1'
#
loop_
_entity.id
_entity.type
_entity.pdbx_description
1 polymer ?
#
loop_
_entity_poly.entity_id
_entity_poly.type
_entity_poly.pdbx_seq_one_letter_code
_entity_poly.pdbx_strand_id
1 'polypeptide(L)'
;HFVEITDDQFDFHTYCMRKMTLRSYVDLLKLEDVLRMHPFYFKAARTAIEIYLSLHDNPLSDDNKESQADNANLTDKELKKLRNKQRRAQKKAQLEEEKKNAEKEKQLKNQKKKKEEDEEEIGGPKEELVPEKLAKVENPLEEAVKFLTPLKNLVKNKIETHLLAFEIYLRK
;
A
#
# COMPACT_ATOMS: atom_id res chain seq x y z
N HIS A 1 -8.74 3.66 -6.34
CA HIS A 1 -9.39 4.99 -6.17
C HIS A 1 -8.82 6.04 -7.12
N PHE A 2 -7.83 6.87 -6.79
CA PHE A 2 -7.40 7.93 -7.73
C PHE A 2 -6.84 7.40 -9.07
N VAL A 3 -6.16 6.24 -9.05
CA VAL A 3 -5.69 5.58 -10.28
C VAL A 3 -6.88 5.05 -11.09
N GLU A 4 -7.75 4.30 -10.44
CA GLU A 4 -8.99 3.74 -11.00
C GLU A 4 -9.90 4.81 -11.63
N ILE A 5 -10.13 5.95 -10.96
CA ILE A 5 -10.90 7.07 -11.53
C ILE A 5 -10.24 7.60 -12.82
N THR A 6 -8.91 7.72 -12.84
CA THR A 6 -8.19 8.13 -14.05
C THR A 6 -8.23 7.07 -15.15
N ASP A 7 -8.29 5.79 -14.81
CA ASP A 7 -8.44 4.71 -15.80
C ASP A 7 -9.86 4.66 -16.38
N ASP A 8 -10.89 4.97 -15.57
CA ASP A 8 -12.29 5.05 -16.00
C ASP A 8 -12.49 6.06 -17.16
N GLN A 9 -11.60 7.05 -17.33
CA GLN A 9 -11.68 8.01 -18.43
C GLN A 9 -11.61 7.35 -19.82
N PHE A 10 -10.98 6.17 -19.92
CA PHE A 10 -10.67 5.52 -21.19
C PHE A 10 -11.93 5.18 -21.99
N ASP A 11 -12.96 4.68 -21.31
CA ASP A 11 -14.25 4.34 -21.91
C ASP A 11 -15.00 5.57 -22.41
N PHE A 12 -14.78 6.73 -21.79
CA PHE A 12 -15.43 7.98 -22.16
C PHE A 12 -14.87 8.59 -23.45
N HIS A 13 -13.64 8.27 -23.86
CA HIS A 13 -13.06 8.79 -25.10
C HIS A 13 -13.91 8.45 -26.33
N THR A 14 -14.31 7.18 -26.48
CA THR A 14 -15.14 6.77 -27.63
C THR A 14 -16.62 7.05 -27.40
N TYR A 15 -17.09 6.90 -26.16
CA TYR A 15 -18.48 7.14 -25.80
C TYR A 15 -18.91 8.58 -26.08
N CYS A 16 -18.13 9.56 -25.62
CA CYS A 16 -18.46 10.97 -25.77
C CYS A 16 -18.42 11.43 -27.24
N MET A 17 -17.52 10.88 -28.05
CA MET A 17 -17.48 11.13 -29.50
C MET A 17 -18.72 10.57 -30.18
N ARG A 18 -19.13 9.34 -29.83
CA ARG A 18 -20.33 8.69 -30.38
C ARG A 18 -21.63 9.38 -29.97
N LYS A 19 -21.71 9.87 -28.73
CA LYS A 19 -22.89 10.55 -28.17
C LYS A 19 -22.89 12.06 -28.38
N MET A 20 -21.83 12.61 -29.00
CA MET A 20 -21.66 14.04 -29.26
C MET A 20 -21.76 14.92 -28.00
N THR A 21 -21.35 14.39 -26.84
CA THR A 21 -21.33 15.10 -25.55
C THR A 21 -20.00 15.79 -25.29
N LEU A 22 -19.46 16.47 -26.31
CA LEU A 22 -18.09 17.00 -26.33
C LEU A 22 -17.80 18.03 -25.22
N ARG A 23 -18.80 18.81 -24.81
CA ARG A 23 -18.63 19.78 -23.70
C ARG A 23 -18.30 19.05 -22.40
N SER A 24 -19.11 18.07 -22.01
CA SER A 24 -18.90 17.25 -20.82
C SER A 24 -17.62 16.43 -20.90
N TYR A 25 -17.23 15.98 -22.11
CA TYR A 25 -15.96 15.29 -22.31
C TYR A 25 -14.75 16.17 -22.01
N VAL A 26 -14.73 17.40 -22.52
CA VAL A 26 -13.66 18.35 -22.22
C VAL A 26 -13.63 18.71 -20.74
N ASP A 27 -14.80 18.83 -20.09
CA ASP A 27 -14.88 19.06 -18.65
C ASP A 27 -14.33 17.88 -17.84
N LEU A 28 -14.59 16.64 -18.26
CA LEU A 28 -14.00 15.44 -17.68
C LEU A 28 -12.46 15.44 -17.81
N LEU A 29 -11.93 15.71 -19.01
CA LEU A 29 -10.47 15.76 -19.21
C LEU A 29 -9.80 16.81 -18.32
N LYS A 30 -10.40 18.00 -18.22
CA LYS A 30 -9.90 19.06 -17.33
C LYS A 30 -9.95 18.67 -15.86
N LEU A 31 -10.95 17.88 -15.44
CA LEU A 31 -11.07 17.37 -14.08
C LEU A 31 -9.97 16.33 -13.79
N GLU A 32 -9.76 15.38 -14.70
CA GLU A 32 -8.73 14.33 -14.58
C GLU A 32 -7.32 14.91 -14.45
N ASP A 33 -6.99 15.94 -15.25
CA ASP A 33 -5.70 16.64 -15.22
C ASP A 33 -5.35 17.18 -13.82
N VAL A 34 -6.35 17.49 -13.00
CA VAL A 34 -6.19 18.04 -11.65
C VAL A 34 -6.76 17.14 -10.55
N LEU A 35 -7.06 15.87 -10.85
CA LEU A 35 -7.77 14.98 -9.93
C LEU A 35 -7.07 14.87 -8.56
N ARG A 36 -5.73 14.76 -8.57
CA ARG A 36 -4.91 14.66 -7.36
C ARG A 36 -4.75 15.98 -6.57
N MET A 37 -5.35 17.08 -7.05
CA MET A 37 -5.52 18.31 -6.27
C MET A 37 -6.60 18.16 -5.17
N HIS A 38 -7.46 17.14 -5.27
CA HIS A 38 -8.57 16.93 -4.33
C HIS A 38 -8.08 16.79 -2.87
N PRO A 39 -8.78 17.39 -1.87
CA PRO A 39 -8.38 17.34 -0.46
C PRO A 39 -8.15 15.92 0.09
N PHE A 40 -8.88 14.92 -0.42
CA PHE A 40 -8.66 13.52 -0.02
C PHE A 40 -7.28 13.00 -0.43
N TYR A 41 -6.80 13.34 -1.63
CA TYR A 41 -5.44 12.97 -2.04
C TYR A 41 -4.41 13.64 -1.14
N PHE A 42 -4.59 14.94 -0.88
CA PHE A 42 -3.68 15.69 -0.02
C PHE A 42 -3.60 15.10 1.40
N LYS A 43 -4.74 14.78 2.00
CA LYS A 43 -4.79 14.18 3.34
C LYS A 43 -4.08 12.82 3.38
N ALA A 44 -4.37 11.95 2.40
CA ALA A 44 -3.74 10.64 2.31
C ALA A 44 -2.23 10.74 2.06
N ALA A 45 -1.81 11.56 1.11
CA ALA A 45 -0.40 11.77 0.77
C ALA A 45 0.40 12.34 1.95
N ARG A 46 -0.15 13.32 2.67
CA ARG A 46 0.47 13.86 3.88
C ARG A 46 0.71 12.78 4.93
N THR A 47 -0.34 12.03 5.28
CA THR A 47 -0.20 10.95 6.28
C THR A 47 0.78 9.88 5.84
N ALA A 48 0.77 9.50 4.55
CA ALA A 48 1.73 8.54 4.01
C ALA A 48 3.18 9.05 4.12
N ILE A 49 3.43 10.30 3.73
CA ILE A 49 4.76 10.92 3.82
C ILE A 49 5.25 10.97 5.28
N GLU A 50 4.41 11.40 6.22
CA GLU A 50 4.74 11.43 7.64
C GLU A 50 5.11 10.03 8.17
N ILE A 51 4.39 8.99 7.75
CA ILE A 51 4.72 7.59 8.10
C ILE A 51 6.07 7.19 7.51
N TYR A 52 6.32 7.43 6.23
CA TYR A 52 7.60 7.07 5.60
C TYR A 52 8.80 7.82 6.18
N LEU A 53 8.63 9.10 6.56
CA LEU A 53 9.65 9.85 7.29
C LEU A 53 9.91 9.23 8.67
N SER A 54 8.86 8.85 9.39
CA SER A 54 9.01 8.19 10.69
C SER A 54 9.67 6.82 10.60
N LEU A 55 9.40 6.04 9.54
CA LEU A 55 10.04 4.74 9.27
C LEU A 55 11.52 4.91 8.89
N HIS A 56 11.87 5.99 8.21
CA HIS A 56 13.26 6.31 7.91
C HIS A 56 14.03 6.70 9.18
N ASP A 57 13.45 7.57 10.02
CA ASP A 57 14.10 8.05 11.25
C ASP A 57 14.17 6.95 12.32
N ASN A 58 13.15 6.09 12.39
CA ASN A 58 13.08 4.93 13.28
C ASN A 58 12.84 3.64 12.46
N PRO A 59 13.90 3.05 11.87
CA PRO A 59 13.78 1.78 11.19
C PRO A 59 13.18 0.76 12.16
N LEU A 60 12.17 0.01 11.73
CA LEU A 60 11.59 -1.06 12.53
C LEU A 60 12.72 -2.02 12.92
N SER A 61 13.12 -1.95 14.18
CA SER A 61 14.09 -2.88 14.74
C SER A 61 13.43 -4.24 14.66
N ASP A 62 14.09 -5.15 13.95
CA ASP A 62 13.67 -6.54 13.88
C ASP A 62 13.44 -7.00 15.34
N ASP A 63 12.21 -7.42 15.68
CA ASP A 63 11.80 -7.90 17.02
C ASP A 63 12.77 -8.97 17.61
N ASN A 64 13.66 -9.48 16.76
CA ASN A 64 14.81 -10.31 17.10
C ASN A 64 15.86 -9.63 18.01
N LYS A 65 16.02 -8.31 18.03
CA LYS A 65 17.06 -7.68 18.88
C LYS A 65 16.65 -7.58 20.34
N GLU A 66 15.39 -7.24 20.63
CA GLU A 66 14.87 -7.31 22.01
C GLU A 66 14.74 -8.77 22.47
N SER A 67 14.32 -9.68 21.59
CA SER A 67 14.26 -11.10 21.91
C SER A 67 15.64 -11.75 22.16
N GLN A 68 16.73 -11.23 21.58
CA GLN A 68 18.08 -11.76 21.84
C GLN A 68 18.68 -11.29 23.17
N ALA A 69 18.37 -10.05 23.60
CA ALA A 69 18.85 -9.53 24.88
C ALA A 69 18.27 -10.30 26.08
N ASP A 70 17.01 -10.73 25.99
CA ASP A 70 16.35 -11.52 27.04
C ASP A 70 16.76 -13.00 27.07
N ASN A 71 17.36 -13.53 26.00
CA ASN A 71 17.82 -14.92 25.92
C ASN A 71 19.27 -15.10 26.42
N ALA A 72 20.03 -14.02 26.61
CA ALA A 72 21.41 -14.10 27.09
C ALA A 72 21.54 -14.41 28.59
N ASN A 73 20.43 -14.34 29.35
CA ASN A 73 20.40 -14.59 30.79
C ASN A 73 19.74 -15.93 31.21
N LEU A 74 19.36 -16.80 30.27
CA LEU A 74 18.74 -18.09 30.60
C LEU A 74 19.74 -19.23 30.56
N THR A 75 19.73 -20.04 31.62
CA THR A 75 20.54 -21.25 31.77
C THR A 75 20.19 -22.29 30.69
N ASP A 76 21.14 -23.13 30.27
CA ASP A 76 20.99 -24.15 29.19
C ASP A 76 19.73 -25.04 29.27
N LYS A 77 19.21 -25.27 30.48
CA LYS A 77 17.98 -26.06 30.71
C LYS A 77 16.70 -25.32 30.30
N GLU A 78 16.68 -23.99 30.37
CA GLU A 78 15.53 -23.17 30.01
C GLU A 78 15.48 -22.87 28.51
N LEU A 79 16.65 -22.67 27.88
CA LEU A 79 16.82 -22.57 26.43
C LEU A 79 16.24 -23.78 25.68
N LYS A 80 16.47 -25.00 26.19
CA LYS A 80 15.93 -26.23 25.58
C LYS A 80 14.41 -26.35 25.74
N LYS A 81 13.86 -25.86 26.86
CA LYS A 81 12.42 -25.86 27.14
C LYS A 81 11.69 -24.81 26.29
N LEU A 82 12.29 -23.62 26.14
CA LEU A 82 11.80 -22.54 25.30
C LEU A 82 11.83 -22.93 23.82
N ARG A 83 12.93 -23.51 23.32
CA ARG A 83 13.05 -23.96 21.92
C ARG A 83 12.05 -25.06 21.55
N ASN A 84 11.76 -25.97 22.48
CA ASN A 84 10.70 -26.97 22.29
C ASN A 84 9.29 -26.37 22.32
N LYS A 85 9.04 -25.37 23.17
CA LYS A 85 7.77 -24.63 23.22
C LYS A 85 7.56 -23.81 21.95
N GLN A 86 8.61 -23.14 21.47
CA GLN A 86 8.60 -22.32 20.26
C GLN A 86 8.43 -23.17 18.99
N ARG A 87 9.09 -24.33 18.90
CA ARG A 87 8.86 -25.31 17.81
C ARG A 87 7.43 -25.84 17.78
N ARG A 88 6.82 -26.11 18.95
CA ARG A 88 5.40 -26.53 19.03
C ARG A 88 4.46 -25.40 18.62
N ALA A 89 4.73 -24.17 19.03
CA ALA A 89 3.94 -23.00 18.66
C ALA A 89 4.03 -22.71 17.16
N GLN A 90 5.22 -22.72 16.57
CA GLN A 90 5.43 -22.52 15.13
C GLN A 90 4.75 -23.62 14.31
N LYS A 91 4.88 -24.89 14.71
CA LYS A 91 4.22 -25.99 13.99
C LYS A 91 2.69 -25.89 14.07
N LYS A 92 2.15 -25.37 15.17
CA LYS A 92 0.70 -25.13 15.32
C LYS A 92 0.23 -23.94 14.49
N ALA A 93 1.00 -22.85 14.46
CA ALA A 93 0.71 -21.67 13.63
C ALA A 93 0.75 -22.01 12.13
N GLN A 94 1.76 -22.74 11.66
CA GLN A 94 1.86 -23.19 10.26
C GLN A 94 0.67 -24.07 9.87
N LEU A 95 0.26 -25.01 10.73
CA LEU A 95 -0.92 -25.85 10.47
C LEU A 95 -2.24 -25.05 10.45
N GLU A 96 -2.34 -23.97 11.22
CA GLU A 96 -3.53 -23.11 11.24
C GLU A 96 -3.57 -22.17 10.04
N GLU A 97 -2.42 -21.67 9.61
CA GLU A 97 -2.25 -20.83 8.42
C GLU A 97 -2.45 -21.63 7.13
N GLU A 98 -1.95 -22.87 7.07
CA GLU A 98 -2.17 -23.79 5.95
C GLU A 98 -3.64 -24.21 5.85
N LYS A 99 -4.33 -24.40 6.99
CA LYS A 99 -5.79 -24.63 7.01
C LYS A 99 -6.58 -23.40 6.54
N LYS A 100 -6.21 -22.19 6.99
CA LYS A 100 -6.85 -20.95 6.53
C LYS A 100 -6.62 -20.69 5.05
N ASN A 101 -5.43 -20.97 4.53
CA ASN A 101 -5.13 -20.84 3.10
C ASN A 101 -5.86 -21.90 2.26
N ALA A 102 -5.96 -23.15 2.72
CA ALA A 102 -6.74 -24.19 2.04
C ALA A 102 -8.26 -23.89 2.03
N GLU A 103 -8.78 -23.25 3.08
CA GLU A 103 -10.18 -22.84 3.16
C GLU A 103 -10.47 -21.63 2.24
N LYS A 104 -9.55 -20.64 2.19
CA LYS A 104 -9.60 -19.54 1.22
C LYS A 104 -9.51 -20.03 -0.23
N GLU A 105 -8.64 -20.99 -0.53
CA GLU A 105 -8.49 -21.55 -1.89
C GLU A 105 -9.76 -22.31 -2.34
N LYS A 106 -10.45 -23.00 -1.41
CA LYS A 106 -11.75 -23.64 -1.68
C LYS A 106 -12.86 -22.61 -1.91
N GLN A 107 -12.87 -21.49 -1.18
CA GLN A 107 -13.83 -20.40 -1.40
C GLN A 107 -13.59 -19.69 -2.74
N LEU A 108 -12.32 -19.47 -3.13
CA LEU A 108 -11.95 -18.87 -4.42
C LEU A 108 -12.32 -19.76 -5.62
N LYS A 109 -12.20 -21.10 -5.51
CA LYS A 109 -12.63 -22.03 -6.57
C LYS A 109 -14.15 -22.07 -6.76
N ASN A 110 -14.94 -21.81 -5.72
CA ASN A 110 -16.40 -21.70 -5.84
C ASN A 110 -16.87 -20.33 -6.38
N GLN A 111 -16.09 -19.26 -6.20
CA GLN A 111 -16.41 -17.96 -6.81
C GLN A 111 -15.99 -17.86 -8.28
N LYS A 112 -14.91 -18.54 -8.71
CA LYS A 112 -14.48 -18.54 -10.13
C LYS A 112 -15.49 -19.15 -11.09
N LYS A 113 -16.29 -20.14 -10.68
CA LYS A 113 -17.38 -20.69 -11.52
C LYS A 113 -18.60 -19.76 -11.70
N LYS A 114 -18.65 -18.62 -10.99
CA LYS A 114 -19.73 -17.63 -11.11
C LYS A 114 -19.28 -16.31 -11.72
N LYS A 115 -17.98 -16.15 -12.04
CA LYS A 115 -17.37 -14.91 -12.53
C LYS A 115 -16.74 -15.02 -13.93
N GLU A 116 -16.84 -16.17 -14.60
CA GLU A 116 -16.31 -16.34 -15.97
C GLU A 116 -17.19 -15.71 -17.08
N GLU A 117 -18.28 -15.01 -16.75
CA GLU A 117 -19.09 -14.28 -17.74
C GLU A 117 -18.93 -12.74 -17.70
N ASP A 118 -18.18 -12.13 -16.77
CA ASP A 118 -18.27 -10.66 -16.58
C ASP A 118 -16.96 -9.92 -16.19
N GLU A 119 -15.77 -10.52 -16.30
CA GLU A 119 -14.54 -9.86 -15.83
C GLU A 119 -13.34 -10.06 -16.78
N GLU A 120 -13.50 -9.64 -18.04
CA GLU A 120 -12.36 -9.04 -18.78
C GLU A 120 -12.18 -7.60 -18.29
N GLU A 121 -11.92 -7.45 -17.00
CA GLU A 121 -11.64 -6.16 -16.37
C GLU A 121 -10.14 -5.87 -16.55
N ILE A 122 -9.86 -4.91 -17.44
CA ILE A 122 -8.56 -4.30 -17.65
C ILE A 122 -8.19 -3.57 -16.35
N GLY A 123 -7.56 -4.28 -15.44
CA GLY A 123 -7.02 -3.73 -14.21
C GLY A 123 -5.81 -4.54 -13.82
N GLY A 124 -4.63 -3.92 -13.84
CA GLY A 124 -3.37 -4.59 -13.47
C GLY A 124 -3.44 -5.25 -12.07
N PRO A 125 -2.47 -6.12 -11.74
CA PRO A 125 -2.52 -6.91 -10.51
C PRO A 125 -2.71 -5.98 -9.31
N LYS A 126 -3.83 -6.11 -8.59
CA LYS A 126 -4.00 -5.54 -7.25
C LYS A 126 -2.98 -6.25 -6.36
N GLU A 127 -1.75 -5.75 -6.35
CA GLU A 127 -0.69 -6.22 -5.47
C GLU A 127 -1.22 -6.06 -4.04
N GLU A 128 -1.35 -7.20 -3.34
CA GLU A 128 -2.04 -7.24 -2.06
C GLU A 128 -1.28 -6.35 -1.06
N LEU A 129 -1.93 -5.26 -0.61
CA LEU A 129 -1.35 -4.29 0.31
C LEU A 129 -1.18 -4.92 1.70
N VAL A 130 -0.05 -5.58 1.92
CA VAL A 130 0.29 -6.19 3.21
C VAL A 130 1.00 -5.15 4.09
N PRO A 131 0.44 -4.76 5.25
CA PRO A 131 1.02 -3.74 6.12
C PRO A 131 2.48 -4.03 6.52
N GLU A 132 2.81 -5.28 6.81
CA GLU A 132 4.17 -5.68 7.21
C GLU A 132 5.20 -5.49 6.09
N LYS A 133 4.82 -5.72 4.82
CA LYS A 133 5.71 -5.49 3.67
C LYS A 133 5.92 -4.00 3.43
N LEU A 134 4.86 -3.22 3.54
CA LEU A 134 4.89 -1.76 3.36
C LEU A 134 5.73 -1.06 4.44
N ALA A 135 5.73 -1.61 5.66
CA ALA A 135 6.51 -1.06 6.76
C ALA A 135 8.01 -1.44 6.69
N LYS A 136 8.36 -2.53 6.00
CA LYS A 136 9.74 -3.00 5.79
C LYS A 136 10.29 -2.63 4.40
N VAL A 137 9.86 -1.49 3.85
CA VAL A 137 10.34 -1.04 2.53
C VAL A 137 11.82 -0.63 2.61
N GLU A 138 12.62 -0.97 1.59
CA GLU A 138 14.06 -0.70 1.56
C GLU A 138 14.36 0.81 1.52
N ASN A 139 13.59 1.57 0.73
CA ASN A 139 13.77 3.01 0.52
C ASN A 139 12.49 3.80 0.87
N PRO A 140 12.21 4.09 2.16
CA PRO A 140 11.02 4.84 2.57
C PRO A 140 10.92 6.23 1.94
N LEU A 141 12.07 6.91 1.76
CA LEU A 141 12.10 8.25 1.16
C LEU A 141 11.69 8.24 -0.32
N GLU A 142 11.99 7.18 -1.07
CA GLU A 142 11.58 7.09 -2.47
C GLU A 142 10.07 6.90 -2.60
N GLU A 143 9.47 6.10 -1.71
CA GLU A 143 8.01 5.98 -1.63
C GLU A 143 7.35 7.31 -1.24
N ALA A 144 7.93 8.04 -0.29
CA ALA A 144 7.44 9.37 0.08
C ALA A 144 7.46 10.35 -1.11
N VAL A 145 8.48 10.28 -1.97
CA VAL A 145 8.57 11.11 -3.20
C VAL A 145 7.46 10.79 -4.20
N LYS A 146 7.00 9.54 -4.30
CA LYS A 146 5.88 9.17 -5.18
C LYS A 146 4.58 9.89 -4.77
N PHE A 147 4.31 9.99 -3.46
CA PHE A 147 3.16 10.73 -2.94
C PHE A 147 3.36 12.25 -3.03
N LEU A 148 4.59 12.74 -2.88
CA LEU A 148 4.91 14.16 -2.98
C LEU A 148 4.79 14.71 -4.41
N THR A 149 5.11 13.90 -5.43
CA THR A 149 5.23 14.37 -6.81
C THR A 149 3.94 15.03 -7.35
N PRO A 150 2.75 14.42 -7.20
CA PRO A 150 1.51 15.08 -7.62
C PRO A 150 1.20 16.35 -6.83
N LEU A 151 1.56 16.39 -5.53
CA LEU A 151 1.38 17.60 -4.72
C LEU A 151 2.27 18.75 -5.22
N LYS A 152 3.53 18.48 -5.56
CA LYS A 152 4.45 19.48 -6.14
C LYS A 152 3.95 20.04 -7.48
N ASN A 153 3.28 19.22 -8.28
CA ASN A 153 2.80 19.63 -9.60
C ASN A 153 1.48 20.41 -9.52
N LEU A 154 0.54 19.96 -8.70
CA LEU A 154 -0.85 20.45 -8.69
C LEU A 154 -1.15 21.39 -7.51
N VAL A 155 -0.42 21.29 -6.40
CA VAL A 155 -0.71 21.97 -5.12
C VAL A 155 0.46 22.84 -4.68
N LYS A 156 0.93 23.71 -5.58
CA LYS A 156 2.07 24.63 -5.36
C LYS A 156 1.75 25.79 -4.42
N ASN A 157 0.48 26.12 -4.28
CA ASN A 157 -0.04 27.21 -3.47
C ASN A 157 -0.11 26.90 -1.97
N LYS A 158 0.03 25.62 -1.57
CA LYS A 158 0.07 25.22 -0.17
C LYS A 158 1.51 25.16 0.32
N ILE A 159 1.80 25.87 1.41
CA ILE A 159 3.13 25.87 2.04
C ILE A 159 3.50 24.47 2.54
N GLU A 160 2.52 23.69 3.00
CA GLU A 160 2.70 22.34 3.51
C GLU A 160 3.32 21.40 2.47
N THR A 161 2.99 21.56 1.19
CA THR A 161 3.63 20.79 0.10
C THR A 161 5.14 21.02 0.07
N HIS A 162 5.58 22.26 0.26
CA HIS A 162 7.00 22.63 0.23
C HIS A 162 7.71 22.23 1.52
N LEU A 163 7.03 22.28 2.67
CA LEU A 163 7.57 21.79 3.94
C LEU A 163 7.79 20.28 3.91
N LEU A 164 6.81 19.51 3.41
CA LEU A 164 6.96 18.07 3.23
C LEU A 164 8.10 17.74 2.25
N ALA A 165 8.22 18.51 1.16
CA ALA A 165 9.34 18.36 0.23
C ALA A 165 10.68 18.61 0.91
N PHE A 166 10.79 19.70 1.69
CA PHE A 166 11.98 20.02 2.45
C PHE A 166 12.36 18.91 3.42
N GLU A 167 11.41 18.39 4.20
CA GLU A 167 11.66 17.31 5.16
C GLU A 167 12.16 16.01 4.51
N ILE A 168 11.65 15.68 3.32
CA ILE A 168 12.12 14.54 2.54
C ILE A 168 13.53 14.79 2.01
N TYR A 169 13.79 15.94 1.40
CA TYR A 169 15.10 16.24 0.82
C TYR A 169 16.18 16.50 1.87
N LEU A 170 15.80 16.89 3.10
CA LEU A 170 16.74 17.04 4.21
C LEU A 170 17.30 15.69 4.68
N ARG A 171 16.51 14.63 4.58
CA ARG A 171 16.87 13.26 5.02
C ARG A 171 17.47 12.40 3.92
N LYS A 172 17.37 12.85 2.67
CA LYS A 172 17.88 12.17 1.48
C LYS A 172 19.35 12.47 1.27
#